data_AF-A0A9D2BQ19-F1
#
_entry.id   AF-A0A9D2BQ19-F1
#
_cell.length_a   1.000
_cell.length_b   1.000
_cell.length_c   1.000
_cell.angle_alpha   90.00
_cell.angle_beta   90.00
_cell.angle_gamma   90.00
#
_symmetry.space_group_name_H-M   'P 1'
#
loop_
_entity.id
_entity.type
_entity.pdbx_description
1 polymer ?
#
loop_
_entity_poly.entity_id
_entity_poly.type
_entity_poly.pdbx_seq_one_letter_code
_entity_poly.pdbx_strand_id
1 'polypeptide(L)' 'MERTVFNKAQLEMLDIMANIRSDEELDALRHAVSEFYARRADEEMEKLWQSGKWNEQTLKELGNAHYRTPYKQ' A
#
# COMPACT_ATOMS: atom_id res chain seq x y z
N MET A 1 -16.12 -23.60 11.93
CA MET A 1 -15.71 -22.24 11.51
C MET A 1 -14.49 -21.87 12.31
N GLU A 2 -13.37 -21.54 11.66
CA GLU A 2 -12.26 -20.90 12.37
C GLU A 2 -12.71 -19.53 12.88
N ARG A 3 -12.38 -19.22 14.13
CA ARG A 3 -12.71 -17.92 14.72
C ARG A 3 -11.66 -16.92 14.25
N THR A 4 -12.06 -15.95 13.43
CA THR A 4 -11.19 -14.83 13.09
C THR A 4 -10.83 -14.07 14.37
N VAL A 5 -9.55 -14.12 14.76
CA VAL A 5 -9.01 -13.34 15.88
C VAL A 5 -8.37 -12.09 15.30
N PHE A 6 -9.00 -10.95 15.53
CA PHE A 6 -8.47 -9.66 15.10
C PHE A 6 -7.39 -9.17 16.06
N ASN A 7 -6.34 -8.57 15.52
CA ASN A 7 -5.35 -7.86 16.31
C ASN A 7 -5.90 -6.49 16.76
N LYS A 8 -5.17 -5.81 17.66
CA LYS A 8 -5.58 -4.53 18.23
C LYS A 8 -5.92 -3.47 17.17
N ALA A 9 -5.07 -3.32 16.16
CA ALA A 9 -5.28 -2.33 15.10
C ALA A 9 -6.53 -2.63 14.25
N GLN A 10 -6.78 -3.91 13.99
CA GLN A 10 -7.98 -4.34 13.27
C GLN A 10 -9.25 -4.05 14.07
N LEU A 11 -9.23 -4.26 15.40
CA LEU A 11 -10.37 -3.92 16.27
C LEU A 11 -10.63 -2.41 16.32
N GLU A 12 -9.60 -1.58 16.46
CA GLU A 12 -9.75 -0.13 16.45
C GLU A 12 -10.34 0.38 15.13
N MET A 13 -9.95 -0.21 14.00
CA MET A 13 -10.53 0.13 12.70
C MET A 13 -12.00 -0.29 12.60
N LEU A 14 -12.39 -1.43 13.19
CA LEU A 14 -13.79 -1.85 13.27
C LEU A 14 -14.63 -0.84 14.07
N ASP A 15 -14.10 -0.31 15.16
CA ASP A 15 -14.78 0.70 15.97
C ASP A 15 -14.95 2.03 15.20
N ILE A 16 -13.95 2.44 14.42
CA ILE A 16 -14.03 3.63 13.56
C ILE A 16 -15.09 3.43 12.47
N MET A 17 -15.09 2.26 11.82
CA MET A 17 -16.06 1.90 10.77
C MET A 17 -17.48 1.72 11.32
N ALA A 18 -17.64 1.47 12.62
CA ALA A 18 -18.95 1.25 13.23
C ALA A 18 -19.89 2.47 13.10
N ASN A 19 -19.36 3.66 12.78
CA ASN A 19 -20.15 4.87 12.56
C ASN A 19 -20.39 5.23 11.09
N ILE A 20 -19.77 4.51 10.15
CA ILE A 20 -19.97 4.71 8.71
C ILE A 20 -21.36 4.18 8.33
N ARG A 21 -22.12 4.99 7.59
CA ARG A 21 -23.52 4.69 7.23
C ARG A 21 -23.79 4.77 5.74
N SER A 22 -22.87 5.34 4.95
CA SER A 22 -23.00 5.41 3.49
C SER A 22 -21.79 4.83 2.76
N ASP A 23 -22.00 4.44 1.51
CA ASP A 23 -20.93 3.98 0.62
C ASP A 23 -19.92 5.10 0.31
N GLU A 24 -20.37 6.36 0.29
CA GLU A 24 -19.50 7.53 0.09
C GLU A 24 -18.51 7.71 1.26
N GLU A 25 -18.99 7.57 2.50
CA GLU A 25 -18.13 7.62 3.69
C GLU A 25 -17.15 6.44 3.72
N LEU A 26 -17.59 5.26 3.28
CA LEU A 26 -16.72 4.09 3.15
C LEU A 26 -15.63 4.30 2.10
N ASP A 27 -15.97 4.87 0.94
CA ASP A 27 -15.00 5.17 -0.12
C ASP A 27 -14.00 6.23 0.33
N ALA A 28 -14.45 7.27 1.04
CA ALA A 28 -13.59 8.27 1.65
C ALA A 28 -12.61 7.66 2.65
N LEU A 29 -13.06 6.75 3.52
CA LEU A 29 -12.18 6.03 4.44
C LEU A 29 -11.16 5.17 3.67
N ARG A 30 -11.60 4.44 2.64
CA ARG A 30 -10.72 3.63 1.78
C ARG A 30 -9.65 4.49 1.13
N HIS A 31 -10.03 5.67 0.63
CA HIS A 31 -9.09 6.61 0.04
C HIS A 31 -8.06 7.09 1.06
N ALA A 32 -8.49 7.53 2.24
CA ALA A 32 -7.60 7.99 3.31
C ALA A 32 -6.59 6.92 3.76
N VAL A 33 -7.03 5.66 3.88
CA VAL A 33 -6.13 4.54 4.20
C VAL A 33 -5.15 4.28 3.06
N SER A 34 -5.61 4.34 1.81
CA SER A 34 -4.74 4.18 0.63
C SER A 34 -3.68 5.27 0.58
N GLU A 35 -4.07 6.52 0.83
CA GLU A 35 -3.17 7.67 0.87
C GLU A 35 -2.14 7.56 1.99
N PHE A 36 -2.52 7.02 3.16
CA PHE A 36 -1.57 6.76 4.25
C PHE A 36 -0.44 5.82 3.82
N TYR A 37 -0.76 4.73 3.11
CA TYR A 37 0.26 3.81 2.61
C TYR A 37 1.04 4.38 1.43
N ALA A 38 0.39 5.13 0.53
CA ALA A 38 1.05 5.79 -0.60
C ALA A 38 2.12 6.77 -0.10
N ARG A 39 1.77 7.65 0.85
CA ARG A 39 2.73 8.59 1.45
C ARG A 39 3.93 7.89 2.08
N ARG A 40 3.71 6.77 2.78
CA ARG A 40 4.81 5.99 3.35
C ARG A 40 5.69 5.35 2.28
N ALA A 41 5.11 4.83 1.21
CA ALA A 41 5.87 4.31 0.10
C ALA A 41 6.73 5.42 -0.54
N ASP A 42 6.16 6.61 -0.76
CA ASP A 42 6.88 7.76 -1.28
C ASP A 42 8.02 8.19 -0.36
N GLU A 43 7.79 8.26 0.95
CA GLU A 43 8.83 8.58 1.95
C GLU A 43 9.99 7.58 1.94
N GLU A 44 9.69 6.28 1.85
CA GLU A 44 10.75 5.25 1.78
C GLU A 44 11.49 5.29 0.44
N MET A 45 10.80 5.57 -0.67
CA MET A 45 11.43 5.75 -1.98
C MET A 45 12.36 6.97 -2.00
N GLU A 46 11.97 8.06 -1.36
CA GLU A 46 12.81 9.26 -1.20
C GLU A 46 14.05 8.95 -0.36
N LYS A 47 13.91 8.21 0.75
CA LYS A 47 15.07 7.76 1.55
C LYS A 47 16.02 6.90 0.73
N LEU A 48 15.49 6.00 -0.10
CA LEU A 48 16.30 5.18 -0.98
C LEU A 48 17.04 6.02 -2.03
N TRP A 49 16.38 7.05 -2.57
CA TRP A 49 16.98 8.01 -3.49
C TRP A 49 18.13 8.78 -2.85
N GLN A 50 17.88 9.37 -1.68
CA GLN A 50 18.89 10.11 -0.91
C GLN A 50 20.08 9.24 -0.49
N SER A 51 19.83 7.97 -0.17
CA SER A 51 20.91 7.01 0.17
C SER A 51 21.75 6.57 -1.04
N GLY A 52 21.34 6.93 -2.26
CA GLY A 52 21.99 6.52 -3.52
C GLY A 52 21.72 5.07 -3.93
N LYS A 53 20.99 4.29 -3.11
CA LYS A 53 20.59 2.90 -3.40
C LYS A 53 19.53 2.81 -4.50
N TRP A 54 18.72 3.87 -4.64
CA TRP A 54 17.81 4.06 -5.76
C TRP A 54 18.28 5.26 -6.55
N ASN A 55 18.58 5.10 -7.84
CA ASN A 55 19.13 6.16 -8.67
C ASN A 55 18.79 5.93 -10.15
N GLU A 56 19.28 6.81 -11.01
CA GLU A 56 19.01 6.77 -12.45
C GLU A 56 19.50 5.48 -13.13
N GLN A 57 20.58 4.86 -12.61
CA GLN A 57 21.08 3.58 -13.09
C GLN A 57 20.16 2.42 -12.69
N THR A 58 19.69 2.37 -11.44
CA THR A 58 18.76 1.33 -10.99
C THR A 58 17.41 1.43 -11.70
N LEU A 59 16.96 2.65 -12.03
CA LEU A 59 15.78 2.89 -12.87
C LEU A 59 15.96 2.33 -14.29
N LYS A 60 17.12 2.56 -14.92
CA LYS A 60 17.43 1.99 -16.25
C LYS A 60 17.47 0.47 -16.22
N GLU A 61 18.08 -0.12 -15.19
CA GLU A 61 18.12 -1.57 -15.00
C GLU A 61 16.72 -2.16 -14.82
N LEU A 62 15.87 -1.52 -13.99
CA LEU A 62 14.48 -1.95 -13.81
C LEU A 62 13.68 -1.87 -15.11
N GLY A 63 13.83 -0.79 -15.89
CA GLY A 63 13.13 -0.63 -17.16
C GLY A 63 13.49 -1.70 -18.20
N ASN A 64 14.72 -2.21 -18.16
CA ASN A 64 15.19 -3.29 -19.02
C ASN A 64 14.86 -4.69 -18.48
N ALA A 65 14.32 -4.78 -17.26
CA ALA A 65 14.09 -6.06 -16.63
C ALA A 65 12.71 -6.65 -17.01
N HIS A 66 12.72 -7.91 -17.44
CA HIS A 66 11.52 -8.64 -17.81
C HIS A 66 10.93 -9.41 -16.62
N TYR A 67 10.46 -8.69 -15.59
CA TYR A 67 9.86 -9.29 -14.39
C TYR A 67 8.41 -9.80 -14.57
N ARG A 68 7.82 -9.59 -15.74
CA ARG A 68 6.47 -10.10 -16.02
C ARG A 68 6.49 -11.61 -16.15
N THR A 69 5.45 -12.28 -15.67
CA THR A 69 5.24 -13.71 -15.88
C THR A 69 5.28 -14.03 -17.38
N PRO A 70 6.13 -14.96 -17.84
CA PRO A 70 6.14 -15.36 -19.24
C PRO A 70 4.78 -15.90 -19.65
N TYR A 71 4.27 -15.45 -20.80
CA TYR A 71 3.07 -16.04 -21.38
C TYR A 71 3.38 -17.48 -21.80
N LYS A 72 2.56 -18.43 -21.36
CA LYS A 72 2.61 -19.80 -21.89
C LYS A 72 2.09 -19.75 -23.32
N GLN A 73 2.90 -20.21 -24.29
CA GLN A 73 2.46 -20.45 -25.67
C GLN A 73 1.61 -21.71 -25.75
#